data_AF-A0A8X6QY33-F1
#
_entry.id   AF-A0A8X6QY33-F1
#
_cell.length_a   1.000
_cell.length_b   1.000
_cell.length_c   1.000
_cell.angle_alpha   90.00
_cell.angle_beta   90.00
_cell.angle_gamma   90.00
#
_symmetry.space_group_name_H-M   'P 1'
#
loop_
_entity.id
_entity.type
_entity.pdbx_description
1 polymer ?
#
loop_
_entity_poly.entity_id
_entity_poly.type
_entity_poly.pdbx_seq_one_letter_code
_entity_poly.pdbx_strand_id
1 'polypeptide(L)'
;PCHCYTAPGLAWQACLYMSRVKLELFTDLDMHLFIERGIRGGISMILHRFSSANNKYLESYDEVKPSKYILYLDANNLYGWAMSQFLPTHVFEWIKEPVNFMEISDESDIGFILEVDLDIPENLHDLHNDYPLAPETLNVTNDMLSPYCKEIAEKYNLNINSCTKLVPNLMSKKRYILHYRNLKQYVSLSLKVAKIHKILKFHQRPWLKKYIDFNTEKKEKAQSLFEKDLFKLLNNAVFGKTMENLRKRTVIDLVQDQIKAKKTCCFTGIS
;
A
#
# COMPACT_ATOMS: atom_id res chain seq x y z
N PRO A 1 -35.25 -2.99 10.69
CA PRO A 1 -34.17 -4.01 10.56
C PRO A 1 -32.84 -3.36 10.12
N CYS A 2 -31.82 -3.37 10.98
CA CYS A 2 -30.47 -2.95 10.58
C CYS A 2 -29.85 -4.04 9.70
N HIS A 3 -29.80 -3.80 8.38
CA HIS A 3 -29.21 -4.75 7.42
C HIS A 3 -27.69 -4.85 7.51
N CYS A 4 -27.02 -3.95 8.26
CA CYS A 4 -25.58 -3.92 8.47
C CYS A 4 -25.25 -3.60 9.93
N TYR A 5 -24.28 -4.32 10.50
CA TYR A 5 -23.80 -4.12 11.87
C TYR A 5 -22.71 -3.05 12.01
N THR A 6 -22.02 -2.72 10.91
CA THR A 6 -20.87 -1.79 10.93
C THR A 6 -20.86 -0.90 9.69
N ALA A 7 -20.24 0.29 9.82
CA ALA A 7 -20.09 1.23 8.70
C ALA A 7 -19.34 0.62 7.50
N PRO A 8 -18.27 -0.20 7.66
CA PRO A 8 -17.64 -0.88 6.53
C PRO A 8 -18.55 -1.89 5.84
N GLY A 9 -19.40 -2.61 6.58
CA GLY A 9 -20.39 -3.51 5.99
C GLY A 9 -21.40 -2.75 5.12
N LEU A 10 -21.90 -1.63 5.64
CA LEU A 10 -22.80 -0.73 4.91
C LEU A 10 -22.14 -0.16 3.66
N ALA A 11 -20.92 0.39 3.79
CA ALA A 11 -20.17 1.00 2.70
C ALA A 11 -19.94 -0.02 1.56
N TRP A 12 -19.53 -1.23 1.91
CA TRP A 12 -19.30 -2.31 0.93
C TRP A 12 -20.58 -2.74 0.21
N GLN A 13 -21.69 -2.95 0.93
CA GLN A 13 -22.97 -3.31 0.31
C GLN A 13 -23.50 -2.20 -0.61
N ALA A 14 -23.44 -0.94 -0.16
CA ALA A 14 -23.84 0.21 -0.96
C ALA A 14 -22.98 0.33 -2.22
N CYS A 15 -21.67 0.12 -2.10
CA CYS A 15 -20.73 0.14 -3.21
C CYS A 15 -21.07 -0.93 -4.26
N LEU A 16 -21.27 -2.18 -3.85
CA LEU A 16 -21.68 -3.27 -4.76
C LEU A 16 -23.05 -3.00 -5.40
N TYR A 17 -23.99 -2.46 -4.63
CA TYR A 17 -25.31 -2.11 -5.14
C TYR A 17 -25.25 -1.00 -6.20
N MET A 18 -24.43 0.03 -5.98
CA MET A 18 -24.29 1.16 -6.91
C MET A 18 -23.51 0.81 -8.17
N SER A 19 -22.47 0.00 -8.04
CA SER A 19 -21.60 -0.41 -9.15
C SER A 19 -22.20 -1.55 -9.99
N ARG A 20 -23.06 -2.40 -9.38
CA ARG A 20 -23.60 -3.63 -9.99
C ARG A 20 -22.51 -4.56 -10.53
N VAL A 21 -21.29 -4.44 -10.00
CA VAL A 21 -20.16 -5.25 -10.44
C VAL A 21 -20.39 -6.71 -10.03
N LYS A 22 -19.94 -7.63 -10.88
CA LYS A 22 -19.77 -9.04 -10.53
C LYS A 22 -18.27 -9.29 -10.39
N LEU A 23 -17.83 -9.57 -9.17
CA LEU A 23 -16.43 -9.87 -8.88
C LEU A 23 -16.24 -11.38 -8.86
N GLU A 24 -15.28 -11.87 -9.63
CA GLU A 24 -14.85 -13.26 -9.57
C GLU A 24 -13.97 -13.46 -8.34
N LEU A 25 -14.19 -14.58 -7.64
CA LEU A 25 -13.36 -14.97 -6.51
C LEU A 25 -12.27 -15.91 -6.99
N PHE A 26 -11.08 -15.80 -6.40
CA PHE A 26 -10.03 -16.78 -6.64
C PHE A 26 -10.47 -18.17 -6.16
N THR A 27 -10.39 -19.14 -7.07
CA THR A 27 -10.54 -20.58 -6.78
C THR A 27 -9.17 -21.26 -6.67
N ASP A 28 -8.13 -20.65 -7.25
CA ASP A 28 -6.74 -21.09 -7.20
C ASP A 28 -6.00 -20.47 -6.00
N LEU A 29 -5.47 -21.33 -5.13
CA LEU A 29 -4.67 -20.93 -3.97
C LEU A 29 -3.38 -20.18 -4.38
N ASP A 30 -2.76 -20.56 -5.49
CA ASP A 30 -1.53 -19.93 -5.96
C ASP A 30 -1.76 -18.49 -6.38
N MET A 31 -2.91 -18.19 -7.01
CA MET A 31 -3.31 -16.81 -7.32
C MET A 31 -3.52 -16.00 -6.04
N HIS A 32 -4.20 -16.58 -5.05
CA HIS A 32 -4.42 -15.91 -3.78
C HIS A 32 -3.10 -15.57 -3.07
N LEU A 33 -2.17 -16.53 -2.97
CA LEU A 33 -0.85 -16.32 -2.37
C LEU A 33 0.02 -15.35 -3.18
N PHE A 34 -0.10 -15.37 -4.51
CA PHE A 34 0.58 -14.42 -5.39
C PHE A 34 0.13 -12.98 -5.13
N ILE A 35 -1.18 -12.72 -5.09
CA ILE A 35 -1.71 -11.40 -4.79
C ILE A 35 -1.30 -10.96 -3.39
N GLU A 36 -1.42 -11.83 -2.38
CA GLU A 36 -1.06 -11.49 -1.00
C GLU A 36 0.42 -11.10 -0.87
N ARG A 37 1.34 -11.84 -1.52
CA ARG A 37 2.77 -11.47 -1.57
C ARG A 37 3.01 -10.13 -2.25
N GLY A 38 2.11 -9.71 -3.14
CA GLY A 38 2.13 -8.43 -3.83
C GLY A 38 1.50 -7.27 -3.07
N ILE A 39 0.89 -7.49 -1.90
CA ILE A 39 0.30 -6.42 -1.09
C ILE A 39 1.39 -5.67 -0.31
N ARG A 40 1.33 -4.34 -0.31
CA ARG A 40 2.21 -3.46 0.48
C ARG A 40 1.39 -2.35 1.12
N GLY A 41 1.88 -1.87 2.26
CA GLY A 41 1.33 -0.69 2.92
C GLY A 41 1.81 0.62 2.28
N GLY A 42 1.41 1.73 2.89
CA GLY A 42 1.93 3.05 2.54
C GLY A 42 3.41 3.19 2.88
N ILE A 43 4.14 3.92 2.03
CA ILE A 43 5.53 4.28 2.28
C ILE A 43 5.56 5.38 3.34
N SER A 44 6.30 5.14 4.42
CA SER A 44 6.60 6.14 5.45
C SER A 44 8.09 6.11 5.72
N MET A 45 8.78 7.19 5.36
CA MET A 45 10.24 7.27 5.41
C MET A 45 10.71 8.69 5.70
N ILE A 46 11.88 8.80 6.33
CA ILE A 46 12.56 10.06 6.59
C ILE A 46 13.96 9.94 5.98
N LEU A 47 14.22 10.75 4.96
CA LEU A 47 15.48 10.74 4.21
C LEU A 47 16.48 11.71 4.79
N HIS A 48 16.01 12.95 5.00
CA HIS A 48 16.76 13.99 5.67
C HIS A 48 16.18 14.20 7.07
N ARG A 49 16.90 13.73 8.10
CA ARG A 49 16.38 13.67 9.48
C ARG A 49 16.07 15.02 10.12
N PHE A 50 16.74 16.08 9.69
CA PHE A 50 16.55 17.42 10.23
C PHE A 50 16.72 18.48 9.16
N SER A 51 15.73 19.34 8.97
CA SER A 51 15.83 20.48 8.07
C SER A 51 15.23 21.70 8.75
N SER A 52 15.98 22.81 8.76
CA SER A 52 15.48 24.10 9.24
C SER A 52 15.29 25.04 8.05
N ALA A 53 14.22 25.85 8.10
CA ALA A 53 14.02 26.94 7.15
C ALA A 53 14.90 28.14 7.54
N ASN A 54 15.36 28.88 6.54
CA ASN A 54 16.05 30.17 6.71
C ASN A 54 15.43 31.15 5.72
N ASN A 55 14.41 31.89 6.12
CA ASN A 55 13.79 32.86 5.23
C ASN A 55 13.35 34.09 6.00
N LYS A 56 13.25 35.22 5.29
CA LYS A 56 12.96 36.56 5.81
C LYS A 56 11.68 36.71 6.64
N TYR A 57 10.83 35.69 6.70
CA TYR A 57 9.60 35.69 7.49
C TYR A 57 9.79 35.10 8.89
N LEU A 58 10.98 34.58 9.21
CA LEU A 58 11.31 33.99 10.52
C LEU A 58 12.12 34.98 11.36
N GLU A 59 11.86 35.02 12.67
CA GLU A 59 12.62 35.84 13.63
C GLU A 59 14.10 35.43 13.70
N SER A 60 14.39 34.16 13.45
CA SER A 60 15.75 33.59 13.42
C SER A 60 16.44 33.69 12.06
N TYR A 61 15.92 34.52 11.15
CA TYR A 61 16.48 34.68 9.81
C TYR A 61 17.92 35.21 9.86
N ASP A 62 18.79 34.55 9.09
CA ASP A 62 20.20 34.91 8.95
C ASP A 62 20.46 35.29 7.48
N GLU A 63 20.67 36.59 7.25
CA GLU A 63 20.94 37.18 5.92
C GLU A 63 22.22 36.66 5.26
N VAL A 64 23.17 36.14 6.05
CA VAL A 64 24.42 35.58 5.54
C VAL A 64 24.21 34.17 4.98
N LYS A 65 23.17 33.46 5.42
CA LYS A 65 22.85 32.11 4.97
C LYS A 65 21.91 32.13 3.76
N PRO A 66 22.00 31.12 2.87
CA PRO A 66 21.07 30.98 1.75
C PRO A 66 19.60 30.93 2.21
N SER A 67 18.72 31.54 1.43
CA SER A 67 17.27 31.44 1.66
C SER A 67 16.80 29.99 1.46
N LYS A 68 16.10 29.46 2.46
CA LYS A 68 15.58 28.09 2.49
C LYS A 68 14.15 28.07 3.02
N TYR A 69 13.27 27.46 2.24
CA TYR A 69 11.86 27.27 2.56
C TYR A 69 11.59 25.77 2.74
N ILE A 70 10.58 25.46 3.55
CA ILE A 70 10.07 24.08 3.72
C ILE A 70 8.65 24.09 3.21
N LEU A 71 8.35 23.15 2.31
CA LEU A 71 7.03 22.99 1.70
C LEU A 71 6.39 21.71 2.23
N TYR A 72 5.13 21.82 2.67
CA TYR A 72 4.30 20.67 3.03
C TYR A 72 3.29 20.40 1.91
N LEU A 73 3.31 19.19 1.38
CA LEU A 73 2.39 18.72 0.35
C LEU A 73 1.59 17.53 0.89
N ASP A 74 0.27 17.58 0.77
CA ASP A 74 -0.62 16.48 1.13
C ASP A 74 -1.58 16.17 -0.02
N ALA A 75 -1.69 14.89 -0.37
CA ALA A 75 -2.55 14.45 -1.45
C ALA A 75 -3.99 14.28 -0.96
N ASN A 76 -4.87 15.16 -1.44
CA ASN A 76 -6.29 15.09 -1.13
C ASN A 76 -6.91 13.80 -1.69
N ASN A 77 -7.45 12.96 -0.80
CA ASN A 77 -8.20 11.74 -1.16
C ASN A 77 -7.43 10.74 -2.05
N LEU A 78 -6.16 10.49 -1.73
CA LEU A 78 -5.28 9.59 -2.48
C LEU A 78 -5.91 8.21 -2.76
N TYR A 79 -6.49 7.56 -1.74
CA TYR A 79 -7.15 6.26 -1.90
C TYR A 79 -8.40 6.35 -2.79
N GLY A 80 -9.18 7.43 -2.70
CA GLY A 80 -10.33 7.64 -3.56
C GLY A 80 -9.93 7.76 -5.03
N TRP A 81 -8.87 8.52 -5.33
CA TRP A 81 -8.33 8.62 -6.68
C TRP A 81 -7.87 7.25 -7.21
N ALA A 82 -7.12 6.49 -6.39
CA ALA A 82 -6.64 5.16 -6.75
C ALA A 82 -7.79 4.15 -6.93
N MET A 83 -8.82 4.20 -6.09
CA MET A 83 -10.02 3.35 -6.24
C MET A 83 -10.84 3.71 -7.48
N SER A 84 -10.76 4.94 -7.98
CA SER A 84 -11.49 5.37 -9.17
C SER A 84 -10.85 4.90 -10.48
N GLN A 85 -9.68 4.27 -10.40
CA GLN A 85 -8.94 3.73 -11.53
C GLN A 85 -9.54 2.41 -12.04
N PHE A 86 -9.07 1.94 -13.19
CA PHE A 86 -9.36 0.60 -13.68
C PHE A 86 -8.73 -0.44 -12.76
N LEU A 87 -9.58 -1.29 -12.17
CA LEU A 87 -9.19 -2.30 -11.18
C LEU A 87 -9.69 -3.69 -11.60
N PRO A 88 -9.00 -4.76 -11.19
CA PRO A 88 -9.36 -6.13 -11.54
C PRO A 88 -10.80 -6.49 -11.14
N THR A 89 -11.44 -7.34 -11.94
CA THR A 89 -12.82 -7.78 -11.71
C THR A 89 -13.03 -9.29 -11.91
N HIS A 90 -12.56 -9.85 -13.04
CA HIS A 90 -12.84 -11.24 -13.42
C HIS A 90 -11.87 -11.76 -14.50
N VAL A 91 -12.03 -13.04 -14.87
CA VAL A 91 -11.22 -13.80 -15.84
C VAL A 91 -9.75 -13.79 -15.47
N PHE A 92 -9.45 -14.30 -14.27
CA PHE A 92 -8.08 -14.38 -13.77
C PHE A 92 -7.38 -15.58 -14.40
N GLU A 93 -6.35 -15.33 -15.21
CA GLU A 93 -5.67 -16.37 -15.98
C GLU A 93 -4.16 -16.21 -15.92
N TRP A 94 -3.47 -17.32 -15.64
CA TRP A 94 -2.03 -17.39 -15.83
C TRP A 94 -1.72 -17.50 -17.33
N ILE A 95 -0.88 -16.61 -17.83
CA ILE A 95 -0.42 -16.64 -19.21
C ILE A 95 1.10 -16.87 -19.28
N LYS A 96 1.54 -17.47 -20.38
CA LYS A 96 2.97 -17.76 -20.63
C LYS A 96 3.55 -16.86 -21.71
N GLU A 97 2.69 -16.33 -22.56
CA GLU A 97 3.08 -15.46 -23.66
C GLU A 97 3.66 -14.15 -23.11
N PRO A 98 4.78 -13.65 -23.68
CA PRO A 98 5.32 -12.36 -23.30
C PRO A 98 4.31 -11.27 -23.63
N VAL A 99 4.17 -10.31 -22.73
CA VAL A 99 3.26 -9.16 -22.88
C VAL A 99 4.06 -7.88 -22.95
N ASN A 100 3.81 -7.08 -23.97
CA ASN A 100 4.34 -5.72 -24.04
C ASN A 100 3.51 -4.77 -23.18
N PHE A 101 3.72 -4.84 -21.86
CA PHE A 101 2.96 -4.06 -20.88
C PHE A 101 3.08 -2.54 -21.05
N MET A 102 4.10 -2.04 -21.78
CA MET A 102 4.28 -0.61 -22.05
C MET A 102 3.25 -0.05 -23.03
N GLU A 103 2.76 -0.86 -23.97
CA GLU A 103 1.83 -0.44 -25.03
C GLU A 103 0.35 -0.54 -24.64
N ILE A 104 0.04 -1.33 -23.60
CA ILE A 104 -1.33 -1.54 -23.13
C ILE A 104 -1.83 -0.27 -22.46
N SER A 105 -2.98 0.30 -22.83
CA SER A 105 -3.54 1.47 -22.15
C SER A 105 -3.82 1.19 -20.67
N ASP A 106 -3.62 2.19 -19.80
CA ASP A 106 -4.00 2.15 -18.38
C ASP A 106 -5.51 1.94 -18.16
N GLU A 107 -6.31 2.29 -19.18
CA GLU A 107 -7.77 2.16 -19.25
C GLU A 107 -8.20 0.98 -20.13
N SER A 108 -7.30 0.09 -20.50
CA SER A 108 -7.65 -1.13 -21.23
C SER A 108 -8.59 -2.00 -20.38
N ASP A 109 -9.51 -2.70 -21.03
CA ASP A 109 -10.34 -3.72 -20.39
C ASP A 109 -9.51 -4.90 -19.86
N ILE A 110 -8.26 -5.06 -20.31
CA ILE A 110 -7.34 -6.11 -19.87
C ILE A 110 -6.20 -5.48 -19.08
N GLY A 111 -5.92 -6.04 -17.91
CA GLY A 111 -4.80 -5.66 -17.06
C GLY A 111 -3.94 -6.86 -16.68
N PHE A 112 -2.77 -6.55 -16.10
CA PHE A 112 -1.79 -7.55 -15.70
C PHE A 112 -1.18 -7.24 -14.33
N ILE A 113 -0.91 -8.29 -13.56
CA ILE A 113 -0.01 -8.25 -12.41
C ILE A 113 1.15 -9.21 -12.72
N LEU A 114 2.37 -8.70 -12.61
CA LEU A 114 3.57 -9.42 -13.03
C LEU A 114 4.47 -9.69 -11.83
N GLU A 115 5.10 -10.86 -11.77
CA GLU A 115 6.26 -11.14 -10.90
C GLU A 115 7.54 -10.96 -11.72
N VAL A 116 8.36 -9.98 -11.36
CA VAL A 116 9.53 -9.56 -12.14
C VAL A 116 10.78 -9.40 -11.29
N ASP A 117 11.94 -9.49 -11.92
CA ASP A 117 13.19 -8.97 -11.37
C ASP A 117 13.40 -7.55 -11.90
N LEU A 118 13.72 -6.61 -11.01
CA LEU A 118 13.99 -5.22 -11.33
C LEU A 118 15.44 -4.89 -10.98
N ASP A 119 16.21 -4.44 -11.96
CA ASP A 119 17.53 -3.89 -11.73
C ASP A 119 17.42 -2.38 -11.55
N ILE A 120 18.07 -1.88 -10.50
CA ILE A 120 18.21 -0.45 -10.19
C ILE A 120 19.68 -0.09 -10.47
N PRO A 121 19.97 0.55 -11.61
CA PRO A 121 21.34 0.95 -11.95
C PRO A 121 21.92 1.92 -10.92
N GLU A 122 23.20 1.72 -10.56
CA GLU A 122 23.89 2.56 -9.56
C GLU A 122 23.91 4.05 -9.94
N ASN A 123 23.97 4.35 -11.24
CA ASN A 123 23.95 5.72 -11.74
C ASN A 123 22.62 6.46 -11.49
N LEU A 124 21.57 5.75 -11.03
CA LEU A 124 20.28 6.35 -10.63
C LEU A 124 20.17 6.52 -9.11
N HIS A 125 21.16 6.08 -8.33
CA HIS A 125 21.07 6.12 -6.87
C HIS A 125 20.91 7.53 -6.34
N ASP A 126 21.68 8.49 -6.84
CA ASP A 126 21.56 9.90 -6.42
C ASP A 126 20.19 10.48 -6.79
N LEU A 127 19.68 10.18 -7.99
CA LEU A 127 18.38 10.64 -8.46
C LEU A 127 17.22 10.09 -7.62
N HIS A 128 17.30 8.81 -7.24
CA HIS A 128 16.25 8.11 -6.49
C HIS A 128 16.49 8.10 -4.99
N ASN A 129 17.55 8.74 -4.49
CA ASN A 129 17.88 8.74 -3.08
C ASN A 129 16.74 9.37 -2.26
N ASP A 130 16.12 10.43 -2.79
CA ASP A 130 15.03 11.13 -2.13
C ASP A 130 13.67 10.42 -2.24
N TYR A 131 13.56 9.37 -3.04
CA TYR A 131 12.35 8.53 -3.08
C TYR A 131 12.65 7.18 -3.74
N PRO A 132 13.28 6.23 -3.03
CA PRO A 132 13.63 4.94 -3.61
C PRO A 132 12.38 4.19 -4.07
N LEU A 133 12.40 3.77 -5.34
CA LEU A 133 11.28 3.09 -5.98
C LEU A 133 11.19 1.62 -5.55
N ALA A 134 10.03 1.01 -5.80
CA ALA A 134 9.78 -0.42 -5.54
C ALA A 134 10.10 -0.86 -4.10
N PRO A 135 9.51 -0.24 -3.06
CA PRO A 135 9.75 -0.64 -1.68
C PRO A 135 9.38 -2.11 -1.47
N GLU A 136 10.13 -2.79 -0.62
CA GLU A 136 9.93 -4.21 -0.33
C GLU A 136 9.94 -4.48 1.17
N THR A 137 9.28 -5.56 1.57
CA THR A 137 9.22 -5.98 2.96
C THR A 137 10.51 -6.73 3.30
N LEU A 138 11.35 -6.15 4.15
CA LEU A 138 12.63 -6.71 4.59
C LEU A 138 12.60 -7.07 6.06
N ASN A 139 13.27 -8.17 6.42
CA ASN A 139 13.63 -8.44 7.82
C ASN A 139 14.90 -7.64 8.14
N VAL A 140 14.74 -6.53 8.85
CA VAL A 140 15.85 -5.65 9.22
C VAL A 140 16.63 -6.28 10.36
N THR A 141 17.88 -6.64 10.09
CA THR A 141 18.82 -7.22 11.05
C THR A 141 19.80 -6.18 11.59
N ASN A 142 20.54 -6.53 12.66
CA ASN A 142 21.43 -5.60 13.36
C ASN A 142 22.60 -5.12 12.49
N ASP A 143 23.06 -5.92 11.53
CA ASP A 143 24.09 -5.56 10.56
C ASP A 143 23.63 -4.45 9.60
N MET A 144 22.33 -4.36 9.30
CA MET A 144 21.75 -3.32 8.44
C MET A 144 21.60 -1.96 9.12
N LEU A 145 21.86 -1.87 10.43
CA LEU A 145 21.72 -0.62 11.17
C LEU A 145 22.90 0.32 10.98
N SER A 146 22.59 1.61 10.80
CA SER A 146 23.60 2.67 10.80
C SER A 146 24.39 2.70 12.12
N PRO A 147 25.67 3.13 12.11
CA PRO A 147 26.47 3.26 13.33
C PRO A 147 25.76 4.08 14.42
N TYR A 148 25.11 5.18 14.04
CA TYR A 148 24.32 6.01 14.96
C TYR A 148 23.17 5.26 15.63
N CYS A 149 22.46 4.39 14.89
CA CYS A 149 21.39 3.58 15.49
C CYS A 149 21.93 2.58 16.52
N LYS A 150 23.12 2.04 16.29
CA LYS A 150 23.81 1.14 17.22
C LYS A 150 24.24 1.89 18.48
N GLU A 151 24.84 3.07 18.31
CA GLU A 151 25.24 3.94 19.42
C GLU A 151 24.05 4.34 20.31
N ILE A 152 22.91 4.72 19.72
CA ILE A 152 21.69 5.04 20.48
C ILE A 152 21.17 3.82 21.24
N ALA A 153 21.20 2.63 20.63
CA ALA A 153 20.78 1.42 21.31
C ALA A 153 21.68 1.07 22.50
N GLU A 154 23.00 1.23 22.35
CA GLU A 154 23.95 1.06 23.45
C GLU A 154 23.72 2.09 24.57
N LYS A 155 23.60 3.38 24.20
CA LYS A 155 23.40 4.49 25.14
C LYS A 155 22.16 4.33 26.01
N TYR A 156 21.07 3.81 25.45
CA TYR A 156 19.79 3.62 26.15
C TYR A 156 19.50 2.16 26.51
N ASN A 157 20.47 1.26 26.36
CA ASN A 157 20.35 -0.18 26.62
C ASN A 157 19.09 -0.81 25.97
N LEU A 158 18.86 -0.50 24.68
CA LEU A 158 17.72 -0.98 23.91
C LEU A 158 18.03 -2.34 23.29
N ASN A 159 17.13 -3.30 23.48
CA ASN A 159 17.19 -4.58 22.79
C ASN A 159 16.79 -4.42 21.32
N ILE A 160 17.75 -4.53 20.41
CA ILE A 160 17.49 -4.50 18.98
C ILE A 160 17.18 -5.92 18.49
N ASN A 161 15.89 -6.19 18.31
CA ASN A 161 15.42 -7.42 17.69
C ASN A 161 15.21 -7.20 16.18
N SER A 162 15.42 -8.26 15.40
CA SER A 162 15.10 -8.23 13.97
C SER A 162 13.61 -7.95 13.78
N CYS A 163 13.27 -7.07 12.84
CA CYS A 163 11.87 -6.73 12.59
C CYS A 163 11.57 -6.62 11.10
N THR A 164 10.39 -7.08 10.73
CA THR A 164 9.90 -6.99 9.36
C THR A 164 9.31 -5.60 9.11
N LYS A 165 9.86 -4.86 8.14
CA LYS A 165 9.40 -3.51 7.77
C LYS A 165 9.33 -3.36 6.25
N LEU A 166 8.44 -2.49 5.78
CA LEU A 166 8.45 -2.02 4.40
C LEU A 166 9.57 -0.98 4.26
N VAL A 167 10.59 -1.29 3.46
CA VAL A 167 11.81 -0.48 3.36
C VAL A 167 12.02 -0.03 1.91
N PRO A 168 11.89 1.28 1.63
CA PRO A 168 12.40 1.88 0.41
C PRO A 168 13.92 1.76 0.40
N ASN A 169 14.47 1.13 -0.62
CA ASN A 169 15.91 0.91 -0.75
C ASN A 169 16.30 0.78 -2.22
N LEU A 170 17.56 1.05 -2.54
CA LEU A 170 18.09 1.10 -3.91
C LEU A 170 18.64 -0.25 -4.40
N MET A 171 18.45 -1.35 -3.65
CA MET A 171 18.90 -2.68 -4.08
C MET A 171 18.04 -3.20 -5.24
N SER A 172 18.61 -4.04 -6.10
CA SER A 172 17.83 -4.74 -7.13
C SER A 172 16.76 -5.64 -6.51
N LYS A 173 15.59 -5.72 -7.15
CA LYS A 173 14.44 -6.48 -6.65
C LYS A 173 14.35 -7.83 -7.34
N LYS A 174 14.05 -8.87 -6.57
CA LYS A 174 13.85 -10.23 -7.07
C LYS A 174 12.42 -10.68 -6.84
N ARG A 175 11.81 -11.26 -7.87
CA ARG A 175 10.43 -11.79 -7.83
C ARG A 175 9.43 -10.79 -7.24
N TYR A 176 9.58 -9.53 -7.63
CA TYR A 176 8.73 -8.42 -7.21
C TYR A 176 7.41 -8.48 -7.96
N ILE A 177 6.30 -8.62 -7.22
CA ILE A 177 4.96 -8.70 -7.81
C ILE A 177 4.39 -7.30 -7.93
N LEU A 178 3.86 -6.84 -9.07
CA LEU A 178 3.26 -5.51 -9.15
C LEU A 178 2.27 -5.38 -10.29
N HIS A 179 1.36 -4.41 -10.16
CA HIS A 179 0.44 -4.05 -11.24
C HIS A 179 1.21 -3.44 -12.42
N TYR A 180 0.81 -3.74 -13.65
CA TYR A 180 1.50 -3.30 -14.85
C TYR A 180 1.67 -1.77 -14.94
N ARG A 181 0.69 -1.01 -14.45
CA ARG A 181 0.76 0.47 -14.39
C ARG A 181 1.93 0.96 -13.53
N ASN A 182 2.16 0.34 -12.38
CA ASN A 182 3.30 0.67 -11.52
C ASN A 182 4.61 0.24 -12.20
N LEU A 183 4.62 -0.91 -12.89
CA LEU A 183 5.78 -1.36 -13.64
C LEU A 183 6.15 -0.38 -14.76
N LYS A 184 5.18 0.13 -15.52
CA LYS A 184 5.41 1.17 -16.52
C LYS A 184 6.05 2.42 -15.92
N GLN A 185 5.54 2.88 -14.78
CA GLN A 185 6.08 4.05 -14.09
C GLN A 185 7.54 3.81 -13.65
N TYR A 186 7.85 2.62 -13.13
CA TYR A 186 9.22 2.28 -12.75
C TYR A 186 10.15 2.25 -13.97
N VAL A 187 9.71 1.67 -15.09
CA VAL A 187 10.46 1.66 -16.34
C VAL A 187 10.65 3.07 -16.90
N SER A 188 9.63 3.94 -16.84
CA SER A 188 9.76 5.35 -17.25
C SER A 188 10.72 6.14 -16.36
N LEU A 189 10.89 5.71 -15.10
CA LEU A 189 11.91 6.20 -14.17
C LEU A 189 13.23 5.43 -14.29
N SER A 190 13.48 4.82 -15.46
CA SER A 190 14.74 4.17 -15.82
C SER A 190 15.12 2.89 -15.07
N LEU A 191 14.19 2.27 -14.33
CA LEU A 191 14.40 0.91 -13.82
C LEU A 191 14.36 -0.10 -14.98
N LYS A 192 15.19 -1.14 -14.89
CA LYS A 192 15.28 -2.17 -15.94
C LYS A 192 14.59 -3.44 -15.48
N VAL A 193 13.74 -4.00 -16.34
CA VAL A 193 13.15 -5.33 -16.10
C VAL A 193 14.15 -6.39 -16.54
N ALA A 194 14.76 -7.10 -15.59
CA ALA A 194 15.73 -8.14 -15.87
C ALA A 194 15.06 -9.44 -16.31
N LYS A 195 13.93 -9.78 -15.69
CA LYS A 195 13.20 -11.03 -15.97
C LYS A 195 11.73 -10.90 -15.59
N ILE A 196 10.84 -11.52 -16.37
CA ILE A 196 9.44 -11.76 -16.01
C ILE A 196 9.29 -13.25 -15.66
N HIS A 197 8.78 -13.55 -14.47
CA HIS A 197 8.61 -14.92 -13.97
C HIS A 197 7.19 -15.44 -14.13
N LYS A 198 6.20 -14.60 -13.82
CA LYS A 198 4.77 -14.93 -13.91
C LYS A 198 3.97 -13.72 -14.34
N ILE A 199 2.90 -13.96 -15.08
CA ILE A 199 1.95 -12.93 -15.51
C ILE A 199 0.53 -13.43 -15.21
N LEU A 200 -0.16 -12.68 -14.35
CA LEU A 200 -1.58 -12.86 -14.10
C LEU A 200 -2.36 -11.84 -14.92
N LYS A 201 -3.09 -12.31 -15.92
CA LYS A 201 -3.99 -11.52 -16.76
C LYS A 201 -5.38 -11.47 -16.12
N PHE A 202 -6.08 -10.35 -16.27
CA PHE A 202 -7.45 -10.19 -15.81
C PHE A 202 -8.20 -9.13 -16.62
N HIS A 203 -9.53 -9.16 -16.53
CA HIS A 203 -10.37 -8.05 -16.94
C HIS A 203 -10.47 -7.00 -15.83
N GLN A 204 -10.38 -5.73 -16.20
CA GLN A 204 -10.43 -4.60 -15.27
C GLN A 204 -11.42 -3.52 -15.73
N ARG A 205 -12.02 -2.80 -14.78
CA ARG A 205 -12.96 -1.71 -15.02
C ARG A 205 -12.85 -0.67 -13.90
N PRO A 206 -13.28 0.59 -14.11
CA PRO A 206 -13.36 1.60 -13.05
C PRO A 206 -14.62 1.39 -12.19
N TRP A 207 -14.85 0.17 -11.70
CA TRP A 207 -16.11 -0.25 -11.10
C TRP A 207 -16.43 0.45 -9.77
N LEU A 208 -15.40 0.92 -9.06
CA LEU A 208 -15.52 1.71 -7.84
C LEU A 208 -15.78 3.20 -8.10
N LYS A 209 -15.45 3.71 -9.29
CA LYS A 209 -15.45 5.15 -9.60
C LYS A 209 -16.78 5.83 -9.29
N LYS A 210 -17.90 5.25 -9.73
CA LYS A 210 -19.25 5.80 -9.49
C LYS A 210 -19.56 5.98 -8.00
N TYR A 211 -19.12 5.05 -7.15
CA TYR A 211 -19.31 5.14 -5.70
C TYR A 211 -18.43 6.21 -5.08
N ILE A 212 -17.16 6.28 -5.49
CA ILE A 212 -16.20 7.29 -4.98
C ILE A 212 -16.61 8.71 -5.40
N ASP A 213 -17.00 8.91 -6.66
CA ASP A 213 -17.48 10.19 -7.18
C ASP A 213 -18.70 10.68 -6.39
N PHE A 214 -19.67 9.79 -6.15
CA PHE A 214 -20.85 10.09 -5.35
C PHE A 214 -20.49 10.55 -3.93
N ASN A 215 -19.63 9.81 -3.22
CA ASN A 215 -19.22 10.19 -1.87
C ASN A 215 -18.41 11.49 -1.86
N THR A 216 -17.61 11.74 -2.90
CA THR A 216 -16.84 12.98 -3.04
C THR A 216 -17.76 14.18 -3.25
N GLU A 217 -18.75 14.06 -4.13
CA GLU A 217 -19.77 15.09 -4.35
C GLU A 217 -20.59 15.37 -3.08
N LYS A 218 -20.98 14.31 -2.36
CA LYS A 218 -21.72 14.46 -1.10
C LYS A 218 -20.88 15.12 -0.01
N LYS A 219 -19.59 14.80 0.07
CA LYS A 219 -18.64 15.44 0.98
C LYS A 219 -18.47 16.93 0.66
N GLU A 220 -18.43 17.30 -0.61
CA GLU A 220 -18.31 18.70 -1.03
C GLU A 220 -19.55 19.51 -0.64
N LYS A 221 -20.75 18.92 -0.80
CA LYS A 221 -22.04 19.55 -0.46
C LYS A 221 -22.38 19.51 1.04
N ALA A 222 -21.63 18.77 1.84
CA ALA A 222 -21.89 18.60 3.27
C ALA A 222 -21.75 19.92 4.04
N GLN A 223 -22.72 20.20 4.89
CA GLN A 223 -22.76 21.44 5.68
C GLN A 223 -22.15 21.26 7.07
N SER A 224 -22.08 20.01 7.55
CA SER A 224 -21.51 19.68 8.86
C SER A 224 -20.16 18.98 8.75
N LEU A 225 -19.32 19.12 9.78
CA LEU A 225 -18.08 18.35 9.93
C LEU A 225 -18.38 16.85 10.00
N PHE A 226 -19.45 16.46 10.70
CA PHE A 226 -19.89 15.07 10.80
C PHE A 226 -20.16 14.43 9.44
N GLU A 227 -20.93 15.08 8.56
CA GLU A 227 -21.21 14.56 7.22
C GLU A 227 -19.95 14.45 6.36
N LYS A 228 -19.05 15.45 6.46
CA LYS A 228 -17.77 15.41 5.74
C LYS A 228 -16.92 14.21 6.17
N ASP A 229 -16.87 13.95 7.46
CA ASP A 229 -16.14 12.80 8.03
C ASP A 229 -16.82 11.47 7.70
N LEU A 230 -18.15 11.43 7.64
CA LEU A 230 -18.91 10.25 7.24
C LEU A 230 -18.56 9.83 5.81
N PHE A 231 -18.67 10.71 4.82
CA PHE A 231 -18.36 10.35 3.42
C PHE A 231 -16.88 10.01 3.21
N LYS A 232 -15.97 10.64 3.97
CA LYS A 232 -14.56 10.27 4.01
C LYS A 232 -14.38 8.85 4.57
N LEU A 233 -15.05 8.53 5.67
CA LEU A 233 -15.01 7.21 6.30
C LEU A 233 -15.54 6.13 5.34
N LEU A 234 -16.65 6.39 4.65
CA LEU A 234 -17.26 5.44 3.71
C LEU A 234 -16.29 5.06 2.57
N ASN A 235 -15.56 6.03 2.00
CA ASN A 235 -14.52 5.74 1.01
C ASN A 235 -13.41 4.86 1.59
N ASN A 236 -12.84 5.25 2.74
CA ASN A 236 -11.75 4.49 3.38
C ASN A 236 -12.19 3.08 3.80
N ALA A 237 -13.46 2.93 4.20
CA ALA A 237 -14.00 1.66 4.64
C ALA A 237 -14.11 0.64 3.50
N VAL A 238 -14.45 1.08 2.27
CA VAL A 238 -14.43 0.20 1.09
C VAL A 238 -13.03 -0.31 0.81
N PHE A 239 -12.03 0.57 0.82
CA PHE A 239 -10.62 0.15 0.67
C PHE A 239 -10.23 -0.88 1.74
N GLY A 240 -10.48 -0.57 3.01
CA GLY A 240 -10.18 -1.47 4.12
C GLY A 240 -10.88 -2.83 3.98
N LYS A 241 -12.11 -2.86 3.46
CA LYS A 241 -12.86 -4.08 3.22
C LYS A 241 -12.24 -4.95 2.12
N THR A 242 -11.74 -4.34 1.05
CA THR A 242 -11.07 -5.07 -0.04
C THR A 242 -9.72 -5.67 0.36
N MET A 243 -9.08 -5.13 1.40
CA MET A 243 -7.78 -5.59 1.92
C MET A 243 -7.90 -6.47 3.17
N GLU A 244 -9.12 -6.87 3.54
CA GLU A 244 -9.37 -7.60 4.77
C GLU A 244 -8.83 -9.03 4.70
N ASN A 245 -7.93 -9.39 5.62
CA ASN A 245 -7.42 -10.76 5.72
C ASN A 245 -8.29 -11.59 6.68
N LEU A 246 -9.16 -12.42 6.11
CA LEU A 246 -10.09 -13.26 6.88
C LEU A 246 -9.39 -14.28 7.79
N ARG A 247 -8.16 -14.70 7.47
CA ARG A 247 -7.40 -15.67 8.30
C ARG A 247 -6.99 -15.08 9.65
N LYS A 248 -6.96 -13.75 9.78
CA LYS A 248 -6.66 -13.08 11.06
C LYS A 248 -7.87 -12.95 11.98
N ARG A 249 -9.08 -13.27 11.51
CA ARG A 249 -10.31 -13.18 12.33
C ARG A 249 -10.44 -14.31 13.34
N THR A 250 -9.76 -15.44 13.10
CA THR A 250 -9.81 -16.60 13.99
C THR A 250 -8.40 -16.92 14.46
N VAL A 251 -8.18 -16.81 15.76
CA VAL A 251 -6.95 -17.29 16.40
C VAL A 251 -7.21 -18.73 16.84
N ILE A 252 -6.48 -19.68 16.26
CA ILE A 252 -6.54 -21.08 16.66
C ILE A 252 -5.23 -21.39 17.38
N ASP A 253 -5.31 -21.52 18.70
CA ASP A 253 -4.17 -21.90 19.53
C ASP A 253 -4.24 -23.41 19.81
N LEU A 254 -3.26 -24.16 19.28
CA LEU A 254 -3.08 -25.56 19.62
C LEU A 254 -2.32 -25.67 20.94
N VAL A 255 -3.01 -26.10 22.00
CA VAL A 255 -2.44 -26.16 23.33
C VAL A 255 -2.38 -27.62 23.82
N GLN A 256 -1.18 -28.06 24.21
CA GLN A 256 -0.93 -29.41 24.75
C GLN A 256 -0.98 -29.47 26.29
N ASP A 257 -1.06 -28.31 26.96
CA ASP A 257 -1.05 -28.17 28.42
C ASP A 257 -2.35 -27.50 28.90
N GLN A 258 -3.06 -28.13 29.83
CA GLN A 258 -4.31 -27.61 30.41
C GLN A 258 -4.14 -26.23 31.07
N ILE A 259 -2.98 -25.92 31.64
CA ILE A 259 -2.70 -24.62 32.28
C ILE A 259 -2.61 -23.52 31.22
N LYS A 260 -1.92 -23.79 30.11
CA LYS A 260 -1.87 -22.86 28.98
C LYS A 260 -3.25 -22.70 28.34
N ALA A 261 -4.03 -23.77 28.21
CA ALA A 261 -5.36 -23.71 27.60
C ALA A 261 -6.31 -22.79 28.38
N LYS A 262 -6.30 -22.90 29.71
CA LYS A 262 -7.06 -22.00 30.59
C LYS A 262 -6.64 -20.54 30.44
N LYS A 263 -5.33 -20.26 30.36
CA LYS A 263 -4.83 -18.89 30.16
C LYS A 263 -5.29 -18.31 28.82
N THR A 264 -5.16 -19.07 27.73
CA THR A 264 -5.53 -18.61 26.39
C THR A 264 -7.02 -18.30 26.27
N CYS A 265 -7.89 -19.16 26.80
CA CYS A 265 -9.35 -18.94 26.77
C CYS A 265 -9.81 -17.75 27.63
N CYS A 266 -9.10 -17.43 28.73
CA CYS A 266 -9.47 -16.31 29.60
C CYS A 266 -9.14 -14.93 29.02
N PHE A 267 -8.19 -14.82 28.08
CA PHE A 267 -7.85 -13.54 27.43
C PHE A 267 -8.76 -13.17 26.25
N THR A 268 -9.49 -14.13 25.68
CA THR A 268 -10.44 -13.91 24.59
C THR A 268 -11.86 -13.65 25.09
N GLY A 269 -11.98 -12.96 26.23
CA GLY A 269 -13.26 -12.51 26.77
C GLY A 269 -13.96 -11.55 25.81
N ILE A 270 -14.75 -12.10 24.91
CA ILE A 270 -15.81 -11.42 24.18
C ILE A 270 -16.84 -11.01 25.24
N SER A 271 -16.84 -9.72 25.58
CA SER A 271 -18.01 -9.01 26.11
C SER A 271 -18.72 -8.30 24.96
#